data_AF-A0A5B7ZRA0-F1
#
_entry.id   AF-A0A5B7ZRA0-F1
#
_cell.length_a   1.000
_cell.length_b   1.000
_cell.length_c   1.000
_cell.angle_alpha   90.00
_cell.angle_beta   90.00
_cell.angle_gamma   90.00
#
_symmetry.space_group_name_H-M   'P 1'
#
loop_
_entity.id
_entity.type
_entity.pdbx_description
1 polymer ?
#
loop_
_entity_poly.entity_id
_entity_poly.type
_entity_poly.pdbx_seq_one_letter_code
_entity_poly.pdbx_strand_id
1 'polypeptide(L)' 'MVEPQMKSFRESPWRYSQFAILGLVVAGLVKWLSPLGWVVSLVIGAVVAVAYLLFEKKRGVI' A
#
# COMPACT_ATOMS: atom_id res chain seq x y z
N MET A 1 24.34 -17.54 22.47
CA MET A 1 23.36 -16.44 22.34
C MET A 1 22.46 -16.79 21.18
N VAL A 2 21.14 -16.83 21.39
CA VAL A 2 20.19 -17.09 20.30
C VAL A 2 20.09 -15.80 19.50
N GLU A 3 20.67 -15.78 18.31
CA GLU A 3 20.52 -14.65 17.39
C GLU A 3 19.04 -14.53 17.04
N PRO A 4 18.40 -13.37 17.25
CA PRO A 4 17.01 -13.20 16.84
C PRO A 4 16.96 -13.38 15.33
N GLN A 5 16.33 -14.48 14.87
CA GLN A 5 16.12 -14.69 13.45
C GLN A 5 15.35 -13.50 12.90
N MET A 6 16.01 -12.68 12.07
CA MET A 6 15.37 -11.59 11.37
C MET A 6 14.33 -12.21 10.42
N LYS A 7 13.08 -12.30 10.87
CA LYS A 7 11.96 -12.75 10.04
C LYS A 7 11.93 -11.90 8.79
N SER A 8 11.92 -12.56 7.64
CA SER A 8 11.86 -11.84 6.36
C SER A 8 10.60 -10.98 6.33
N PHE A 9 10.65 -9.79 5.73
CA PHE A 9 9.46 -8.94 5.57
C PHE A 9 8.31 -9.68 4.88
N ARG A 10 8.63 -10.68 4.06
CA ARG A 10 7.67 -11.59 3.42
C ARG A 10 6.89 -12.47 4.40
N GLU A 11 7.47 -12.79 5.55
CA GLU A 11 6.87 -13.62 6.60
C GLU A 11 6.03 -12.78 7.58
N SER A 12 6.06 -11.45 7.45
CA SER A 12 5.26 -10.56 8.29
C SER A 12 3.77 -10.71 7.97
N PRO A 13 2.89 -10.88 8.98
CA PRO A 13 1.44 -10.87 8.77
C PRO A 13 0.95 -9.53 8.20
N TRP A 14 1.75 -8.46 8.35
CA TRP A 14 1.44 -7.11 7.88
C TRP A 14 2.09 -6.75 6.54
N ARG A 15 2.61 -7.74 5.80
CA ARG A 15 3.18 -7.57 4.45
C ARG A 15 2.32 -6.73 3.52
N TYR A 16 0.99 -6.83 3.64
CA TYR A 16 0.05 -6.12 2.78
C TYR A 16 -0.35 -4.72 3.29
N SER A 17 0.02 -4.35 4.52
CA SER A 17 -0.28 -3.02 5.08
C SER A 17 0.34 -1.89 4.27
N GLN A 18 1.49 -2.13 3.63
CA GLN A 18 2.14 -1.15 2.77
C GLN A 18 1.23 -0.64 1.64
N PHE A 19 0.39 -1.50 1.05
CA PHE A 19 -0.54 -1.10 -0.02
C PHE A 19 -1.70 -0.27 0.54
N ALA A 20 -2.21 -0.66 1.72
CA ALA A 20 -3.26 0.10 2.39
C ALA A 20 -2.77 1.50 2.78
N ILE A 21 -1.57 1.60 3.37
CA ILE A 21 -0.95 2.88 3.74
C ILE A 21 -0.70 3.71 2.48
N LEU A 22 -0.14 3.13 1.41
CA LEU A 22 0.07 3.81 0.14
C LEU A 22 -1.24 4.38 -0.42
N GLY A 23 -2.31 3.58 -0.44
CA GLY A 23 -3.62 4.02 -0.92
C GLY A 23 -4.20 5.17 -0.10
N LEU A 24 -4.08 5.12 1.23
CA LEU A 24 -4.54 6.19 2.12
C LEU A 24 -3.74 7.49 1.94
N VAL A 25 -2.41 7.38 1.78
CA VAL A 25 -1.56 8.54 1.50
C VAL A 25 -1.95 9.18 0.17
N VAL A 26 -2.14 8.38 -0.88
CA VAL A 26 -2.58 8.88 -2.19
C VAL A 26 -3.97 9.51 -2.11
N ALA A 27 -4.93 8.88 -1.43
CA ALA A 27 -6.27 9.44 -1.24
C ALA A 27 -6.23 10.77 -0.50
N GLY A 28 -5.43 10.88 0.57
CA GLY A 28 -5.23 12.11 1.31
C GLY A 28 -4.63 13.22 0.44
N LEU A 29 -3.61 12.89 -0.36
CA LEU A 29 -2.99 13.83 -1.31
C LEU A 29 -3.98 14.30 -2.38
N VAL A 30 -4.75 13.39 -2.98
CA VAL A 30 -5.76 13.73 -3.98
C VAL A 30 -6.83 14.63 -3.37
N LYS A 31 -7.29 14.31 -2.16
CA LYS A 31 -8.27 15.15 -1.44
C LYS A 31 -7.71 16.53 -1.10
N TRP A 32 -6.42 16.64 -0.81
CA TRP A 32 -5.77 17.91 -0.47
C TRP A 32 -5.53 18.79 -1.69
N LEU A 33 -5.12 18.18 -2.81
CA LEU A 33 -4.71 18.90 -4.02
C LEU A 33 -5.84 19.16 -5.01
N SER A 34 -7.03 18.59 -4.80
CA SER A 34 -8.15 18.69 -5.72
C SER A 34 -9.48 19.02 -5.03
N PRO A 35 -10.47 19.57 -5.75
CA PRO A 35 -11.81 19.81 -5.23
C PRO A 35 -12.67 18.53 -5.12
N LEU A 36 -12.10 17.35 -5.40
CA LEU A 36 -12.84 16.10 -5.40
C LEU A 36 -13.33 15.71 -3.99
N GLY A 37 -14.48 15.03 -3.95
CA GLY A 37 -15.02 14.47 -2.72
C GLY A 37 -14.17 13.32 -2.18
N TRP A 38 -14.38 13.00 -0.90
CA TRP A 38 -13.67 11.91 -0.22
C TRP A 38 -13.87 10.55 -0.90
N VAL A 39 -15.09 10.24 -1.35
CA VAL A 39 -15.40 8.97 -2.05
C VAL A 39 -14.52 8.82 -3.29
N VAL A 40 -14.47 9.84 -4.15
CA VAL A 40 -13.65 9.80 -5.36
C VAL A 40 -12.16 9.72 -5.04
N SER A 41 -11.71 10.45 -4.02
CA SER A 41 -10.31 10.43 -3.57
C SER A 41 -9.89 9.05 -3.05
N LEU A 42 -10.76 8.38 -2.28
CA LEU A 42 -10.55 7.02 -1.78
C LEU A 42 -10.53 6.00 -2.91
N VAL A 43 -11.41 6.13 -3.91
CA VAL A 43 -11.40 5.27 -5.11
C VAL A 43 -10.07 5.42 -5.85
N ILE A 44 -9.58 6.65 -6.04
CA ILE A 44 -8.28 6.89 -6.69
C ILE A 44 -7.14 6.24 -5.88
N GLY A 45 -7.12 6.43 -4.56
CA GLY A 45 -6.13 5.80 -3.68
C GLY A 45 -6.17 4.26 -3.74
N ALA A 46 -7.37 3.68 -3.74
CA ALA A 46 -7.56 2.23 -3.85
C ALA A 46 -7.08 1.68 -5.20
N VAL A 47 -7.37 2.37 -6.30
CA VAL A 47 -6.88 2.00 -7.64
C VAL A 47 -5.36 2.01 -7.70
N VAL A 48 -4.71 3.04 -7.14
CA VAL A 48 -3.23 3.11 -7.10
C VAL A 48 -2.64 2.00 -6.24
N ALA A 49 -3.20 1.74 -5.06
CA ALA A 49 -2.75 0.66 -4.18
C ALA A 49 -2.85 -0.72 -4.84
N VAL A 50 -3.97 -1.01 -5.52
CA VAL A 50 -4.18 -2.27 -6.24
C VAL A 50 -3.25 -2.38 -7.44
N ALA A 51 -3.08 -1.32 -8.22
CA ALA A 51 -2.15 -1.31 -9.35
C ALA A 51 -0.71 -1.60 -8.89
N TYR A 52 -0.29 -0.99 -7.76
CA TYR A 52 1.03 -1.22 -7.19
C TYR A 52 1.19 -2.64 -6.64
N LEU A 53 0.17 -3.18 -5.97
CA LEU A 53 0.13 -4.58 -5.53
C LEU A 53 0.33 -5.55 -6.71
N LEU A 54 -0.41 -5.35 -7.81
CA LEU A 54 -0.30 -6.18 -9.00
C LEU A 54 1.08 -6.06 -9.67
N PHE A 55 1.65 -4.87 -9.68
CA PHE A 55 3.00 -4.62 -10.19
C PHE A 55 4.06 -5.37 -9.39
N GLU A 56 4.02 -5.29 -8.05
CA GLU A 56 4.95 -6.01 -7.20
C GLU A 56 4.78 -7.53 -7.27
N LYS A 57 3.53 -8.01 -7.38
CA LYS A 57 3.22 -9.42 -7.62
C LYS A 57 3.84 -9.91 -8.94
N LYS A 58 3.75 -9.11 -10.01
CA LYS A 58 4.36 -9.44 -11.32
C LYS A 58 5.90 -9.50 -11.24
N ARG A 59 6.52 -8.69 -10.37
CA ARG A 59 7.98 -8.68 -10.15
C ARG A 59 8.48 -9.78 -9.22
N GLY A 60 7.59 -10.56 -8.61
CA GLY A 60 7.96 -11.57 -7.61
C GLY A 60 8.52 -10.96 -6.32
N VAL A 61 8.17 -9.71 -6.00
CA VAL A 61 8.56 -9.05 -4.73
C VAL A 61 7.74 -9.64 -3.58
N ILE A 62 6.44 -9.84 -3.81
CA ILE A 62 5.46 -10.39 -2.86
C ILE A 62 5.09 -11.82 -3.23
#